data_AF-A0A316GTJ4-F1
#
_entry.id   AF-A0A316GTJ4-F1
#
_cell.length_a   1.000
_cell.length_b   1.000
_cell.length_c   1.000
_cell.angle_alpha   90.00
_cell.angle_beta   90.00
_cell.angle_gamma   90.00
#
_symmetry.space_group_name_H-M   'P 1'
#
loop_
_entity.id
_entity.type
_entity.pdbx_description
1 polymer ?
#
loop_
_entity_poly.entity_id
_entity_poly.type
_entity_poly.pdbx_seq_one_letter_code
_entity_poly.pdbx_strand_id
1 'polypeptide(L)'
;MCEVFAGQDPHRYALTTRRLRINGQSTSIRLENAFWDILDQISTHDGVSTPAFISQLHSEVLILRGEPQNFTSLLRTACLVFMASGTRPQAAQLAAE
;
A
#
# COMPACT_ATOMS: atom_id res chain seq x y z
N MET A 1 7.64 1.64 -27.24
CA MET A 1 6.63 1.02 -26.34
C MET A 1 7.28 0.45 -25.07
N CYS A 2 8.36 -0.35 -25.17
CA CYS A 2 9.05 -0.85 -23.97
C CYS A 2 9.88 0.19 -23.20
N GLU A 3 10.30 1.30 -23.81
CA GLU A 3 11.12 2.31 -23.09
C GLU A 3 10.40 2.94 -21.90
N VAL A 4 9.07 3.10 -21.98
CA VAL A 4 8.24 3.63 -20.89
C VAL A 4 8.20 2.69 -19.68
N PHE A 5 8.34 1.38 -19.89
CA PHE A 5 8.29 0.36 -18.83
C PHE A 5 9.68 -0.17 -18.42
N ALA A 6 10.65 -0.18 -19.35
CA ALA A 6 12.00 -0.66 -19.12
C ALA A 6 12.90 0.37 -18.44
N GLY A 7 12.58 1.67 -18.56
CA GLY A 7 13.25 2.76 -17.84
C GLY A 7 12.73 2.99 -16.42
N GLN A 8 11.95 2.06 -15.85
CA GLN A 8 11.48 2.20 -14.48
C GLN A 8 12.65 2.16 -13.51
N ASP A 9 12.61 3.05 -12.53
CA ASP A 9 13.56 3.04 -11.41
C ASP A 9 13.54 1.65 -10.75
N PRO A 10 14.67 0.91 -10.73
CA PRO A 10 14.77 -0.40 -10.11
C PRO A 10 14.34 -0.44 -8.65
N HIS A 11 14.46 0.69 -7.94
CA HIS A 11 13.98 0.80 -6.58
C HIS A 11 12.49 0.52 -6.47
N ARG A 12 11.67 0.90 -7.47
CA ARG A 12 10.20 0.78 -7.39
C ARG A 12 9.72 -0.66 -7.33
N TYR A 13 10.34 -1.58 -8.08
CA TYR A 13 9.97 -3.00 -8.08
C TYR A 13 10.85 -3.85 -7.15
N ALA A 14 11.83 -3.25 -6.48
CA ALA A 14 12.59 -3.92 -5.43
C ALA A 14 11.67 -4.27 -4.24
N LEU A 15 11.88 -5.46 -3.66
CA LEU A 15 11.08 -5.95 -2.53
C LEU A 15 11.65 -5.46 -1.21
N THR A 16 10.81 -4.82 -0.41
CA THR A 16 11.10 -4.43 0.98
C THR A 16 10.20 -5.17 1.94
N THR A 17 10.79 -5.70 3.00
CA THR A 17 10.06 -6.31 4.12
C THR A 17 9.86 -5.28 5.22
N ARG A 18 8.61 -4.97 5.59
CA ARG A 18 8.28 -4.17 6.78
C ARG A 18 7.67 -5.10 7.85
N ARG A 19 8.06 -4.91 9.11
CA ARG A 19 7.46 -5.61 10.25
C ARG A 19 6.41 -4.69 10.87
N LEU A 20 5.19 -5.18 11.01
CA LEU A 20 4.05 -4.45 11.53
C LEU A 20 3.27 -5.32 12.52
N ARG A 21 2.53 -4.69 13.42
CA ARG A 21 1.61 -5.38 14.32
C ARG A 21 0.22 -5.39 13.71
N ILE A 22 -0.33 -6.57 13.44
CA ILE A 22 -1.70 -6.77 12.96
C ILE A 22 -2.42 -7.61 14.01
N ASN A 23 -3.57 -7.14 14.53
CA ASN A 23 -4.33 -7.84 15.58
C ASN A 23 -3.46 -8.26 16.79
N GLY A 24 -2.49 -7.42 17.17
CA GLY A 24 -1.54 -7.70 18.28
C GLY A 24 -0.39 -8.65 17.94
N GLN A 25 -0.40 -9.30 16.77
CA GLN A 25 0.67 -10.19 16.33
C GLN A 25 1.70 -9.45 15.47
N SER A 26 2.98 -9.78 15.64
CA SER A 26 4.07 -9.23 14.81
C SER A 26 4.14 -9.95 13.47
N THR A 27 3.68 -9.29 12.41
CA THR A 27 3.63 -9.82 11.04
C THR A 27 4.70 -9.16 10.17
N SER A 28 5.45 -9.96 9.42
CA SER A 28 6.40 -9.44 8.42
C SER A 28 5.77 -9.51 7.03
N ILE A 29 5.57 -8.36 6.40
CA ILE A 29 5.02 -8.28 5.04
C ILE A 29 6.13 -7.86 4.09
N ARG A 30 6.25 -8.54 2.95
CA ARG A 30 7.19 -8.21 1.88
C ARG A 30 6.42 -7.79 0.64
N LEU A 31 6.69 -6.57 0.17
CA LEU A 31 6.07 -5.95 -1.00
C LEU A 31 7.09 -5.15 -1.78
N GLU A 32 6.80 -4.90 -3.05
CA GLU A 32 7.53 -3.96 -3.89
C GLU A 32 7.41 -2.54 -3.32
N ASN A 33 8.48 -1.74 -3.42
CA ASN A 33 8.48 -0.39 -2.87
C ASN A 33 7.35 0.48 -3.42
N ALA A 34 7.00 0.32 -4.70
CA ALA A 34 5.89 1.05 -5.29
C ALA A 34 4.54 0.80 -4.57
N PHE A 35 4.29 -0.40 -4.06
CA PHE A 35 3.10 -0.67 -3.27
C PHE A 35 3.20 -0.10 -1.87
N TRP A 36 4.38 -0.14 -1.25
CA TRP A 36 4.60 0.54 0.02
C TRP A 36 4.34 2.04 -0.07
N ASP A 37 4.82 2.70 -1.11
CA ASP A 37 4.62 4.13 -1.33
C ASP A 37 3.12 4.47 -1.51
N ILE A 38 2.35 3.61 -2.18
CA ILE A 38 0.90 3.79 -2.33
C ILE A 38 0.18 3.54 -1.01
N LEU A 39 0.58 2.52 -0.23
CA LEU A 39 0.00 2.28 1.10
C LEU A 39 0.26 3.46 2.04
N ASP A 40 1.46 4.04 2.01
CA ASP A 40 1.82 5.23 2.78
C ASP A 40 0.96 6.45 2.35
N GLN A 41 0.70 6.60 1.04
CA GLN A 41 -0.19 7.62 0.51
C GLN A 41 -1.65 7.47 0.94
N ILE A 42 -2.20 6.24 0.85
CA ILE A 42 -3.58 5.94 1.30
C ILE A 42 -3.72 6.29 2.78
N SER A 43 -2.76 5.84 3.59
CA SER A 43 -2.78 6.05 5.03
C SER A 43 -2.70 7.54 5.38
N THR A 44 -1.85 8.28 4.67
CA THR A 44 -1.74 9.74 4.81
C THR A 44 -3.04 10.44 4.43
N HIS A 45 -3.70 10.02 3.35
CA HIS A 45 -5.00 10.55 2.92
C HIS A 45 -6.08 10.34 4.00
N ASP A 46 -6.08 9.18 4.64
CA ASP A 46 -7.05 8.83 5.69
C ASP A 46 -6.65 9.35 7.09
N GLY A 47 -5.52 10.05 7.20
CA GLY A 47 -5.03 10.61 8.47
C GLY A 47 -4.56 9.56 9.48
N VAL A 48 -4.19 8.36 9.03
CA VAL A 48 -3.73 7.24 9.86
C VAL A 48 -2.32 6.79 9.47
N SER A 49 -1.66 6.04 10.34
CA SER A 49 -0.36 5.43 10.00
C SER A 49 -0.56 4.19 9.10
N THR A 50 0.43 3.88 8.26
CA THR A 50 0.40 2.69 7.40
C THR A 50 0.15 1.37 8.13
N PRO A 51 0.79 1.09 9.29
CA PRO A 51 0.47 -0.10 10.06
C PRO A 51 -0.97 -0.11 10.59
N ALA A 52 -1.54 1.06 10.93
CA ALA A 52 -2.92 1.18 11.40
C ALA A 52 -3.92 0.90 10.26
N PHE A 53 -3.72 1.51 9.09
CA PHE A 53 -4.52 1.24 7.90
C PHE A 53 -4.50 -0.25 7.52
N ILE A 54 -3.30 -0.86 7.44
CA ILE A 54 -3.16 -2.28 7.10
C ILE A 54 -3.85 -3.18 8.14
N SER A 55 -3.74 -2.83 9.43
CA SER A 55 -4.41 -3.58 10.49
C SER A 55 -5.92 -3.49 10.38
N GLN A 56 -6.46 -2.28 10.14
CA GLN A 56 -7.89 -2.07 9.96
C GLN A 56 -8.41 -2.86 8.75
N LEU A 57 -7.75 -2.76 7.60
CA LEU A 57 -8.11 -3.51 6.40
C LEU A 57 -8.09 -5.03 6.66
N HIS A 58 -7.09 -5.53 7.39
CA HIS A 58 -7.04 -6.94 7.78
C HIS A 58 -8.24 -7.33 8.66
N SER A 59 -8.56 -6.53 9.68
CA SER A 59 -9.71 -6.78 10.57
C SER A 59 -11.04 -6.76 9.80
N GLU A 60 -11.23 -5.82 8.88
CA GLU A 60 -12.44 -5.72 8.06
C GLU A 60 -12.61 -6.94 7.15
N VAL A 61 -11.54 -7.38 6.47
CA VAL A 61 -11.58 -8.58 5.63
C VAL A 61 -11.87 -9.82 6.48
N LEU A 62 -11.25 -9.92 7.66
CA LEU A 62 -11.49 -11.01 8.60
C LEU A 62 -12.96 -11.11 9.01
N ILE A 63 -13.59 -9.98 9.33
CA ILE A 63 -15.01 -9.90 9.71
C ILE A 63 -15.92 -10.27 8.54
N LEU A 64 -15.62 -9.77 7.33
CA LEU A 64 -16.50 -9.92 6.17
C LEU A 64 -16.39 -11.28 5.46
N ARG A 65 -15.19 -11.87 5.43
CA ARG A 65 -14.86 -13.03 4.59
C ARG A 65 -14.14 -14.15 5.34
N GLY A 66 -13.85 -13.97 6.63
CA GLY A 66 -12.97 -14.86 7.39
C GLY A 66 -11.49 -14.61 7.08
N GLU A 67 -10.63 -15.54 7.49
CA GLU A 67 -9.17 -15.37 7.41
C GLU A 67 -8.71 -15.00 5.98
N PRO A 68 -8.02 -13.86 5.78
CA PRO A 68 -7.60 -13.43 4.46
C PRO A 68 -6.55 -14.38 3.87
N GLN A 69 -6.94 -15.14 2.85
CA GLN A 69 -5.97 -15.84 2.02
C GLN A 69 -5.21 -14.84 1.13
N ASN A 70 -3.89 -14.99 1.04
CA ASN A 70 -3.04 -14.15 0.19
C ASN A 70 -3.12 -12.64 0.52
N PHE A 71 -3.07 -12.27 1.80
CA PHE A 71 -3.19 -10.88 2.24
C PHE A 71 -2.24 -9.90 1.53
N THR A 72 -1.01 -10.32 1.21
CA THR A 72 -0.06 -9.53 0.41
C THR A 72 -0.60 -9.20 -1.00
N SER A 73 -1.28 -10.14 -1.65
CA SER A 73 -1.93 -9.88 -2.94
C SER A 73 -3.11 -8.92 -2.79
N LEU A 74 -3.88 -9.05 -1.71
CA LEU A 74 -4.97 -8.12 -1.38
C LEU A 74 -4.46 -6.69 -1.24
N LEU A 75 -3.32 -6.49 -0.55
CA LEU A 75 -2.70 -5.17 -0.41
C LEU A 75 -2.32 -4.57 -1.77
N ARG A 76 -1.74 -5.38 -2.67
CA ARG A 76 -1.42 -4.93 -4.04
C ARG A 76 -2.68 -4.53 -4.81
N THR A 77 -3.73 -5.35 -4.75
CA THR A 77 -4.99 -5.04 -5.44
C THR A 77 -5.68 -3.81 -4.85
N ALA A 78 -5.60 -3.60 -3.54
CA ALA A 78 -6.11 -2.39 -2.89
C ALA A 78 -5.40 -1.13 -3.41
N CYS A 79 -4.07 -1.19 -3.59
CA CYS A 79 -3.31 -0.10 -4.21
C CYS A 79 -3.77 0.19 -5.64
N LEU A 80 -4.01 -0.85 -6.45
CA LEU A 80 -4.50 -0.68 -7.82
C LEU A 80 -5.90 -0.06 -7.85
N VAL A 81 -6.80 -0.47 -6.94
CA VAL A 81 -8.14 0.11 -6.81
C VAL A 81 -8.06 1.58 -6.43
N PHE A 82 -7.22 1.95 -5.46
CA PHE A 82 -7.02 3.35 -5.05
C PHE A 82 -6.51 4.23 -6.20
N MET A 83 -5.55 3.73 -6.99
CA MET A 83 -5.05 4.47 -8.15
C MET A 83 -6.09 4.61 -9.26
N ALA A 84 -6.93 3.59 -9.45
CA ALA A 84 -8.00 3.59 -10.47
C ALA A 84 -9.20 4.46 -10.07
N SER A 85 -9.49 4.62 -8.78
CA SER A 85 -10.62 5.43 -8.31
C SER A 85 -10.40 6.94 -8.47
N GLY A 86 -9.22 7.37 -8.93
CA GLY A 86 -8.91 8.79 -9.12
C GLY A 86 -8.79 9.58 -7.81
N THR A 87 -8.78 8.88 -6.67
CA THR A 87 -8.48 9.43 -5.34
C THR A 87 -7.02 9.84 -5.32
N ARG A 88 -6.71 10.97 -5.96
CA ARG A 88 -5.35 11.51 -5.97
C ARG A 88 -5.07 12.08 -4.57
N PRO A 89 -4.11 11.52 -3.81
CA PRO A 89 -3.64 12.19 -2.61
C PRO A 89 -3.08 13.54 -3.05
N GLN A 90 -3.56 14.62 -2.44
CA GLN A 90 -3.12 15.98 -2.74
C GLN A 90 -1.71 16.17 -2.17
N ALA A 91 -0.70 15.66 -2.85
CA ALA A 91 0.70 15.86 -2.48
C ALA A 91 1.41 16.67 -3.59
N ALA A 92 1.83 17.88 -3.21
CA ALA A 92 2.75 18.79 -3.91
C ALA A 92 2.19 19.73 -5.01
N GLN A 93 1.21 20.58 -4.66
CA GLN A 93 0.98 21.86 -5.36
C GLN A 93 1.59 23.07 -4.62
N LEU A 94 2.56 22.84 -3.72
CA LEU A 94 3.23 23.87 -2.89
C LEU A 94 4.77 23.86 -3.06
N ALA A 95 5.26 23.62 -4.28
CA ALA A 95 6.65 23.85 -4.65
C ALA A 95 6.73 24.71 -5.91
N ALA A 96 6.11 25.90 -5.84
CA ALA A 96 6.31 27.00 -6.77
C ALA A 96 5.81 28.30 -6.13
N GLU A 97 6.58 28.83 -5.19
CA GLU A 97 6.70 30.28 -4.91
C GLU A 97 8.17 30.62 -4.70
#